data_AF-A0A1L9RW04-F1
#
_entry.id   AF-A0A1L9RW04-F1
#
_cell.length_a   1.000
_cell.length_b   1.000
_cell.length_c   1.000
_cell.angle_alpha   90.00
_cell.angle_beta   90.00
_cell.angle_gamma   90.00
#
_symmetry.space_group_name_H-M   'P 1'
#
loop_
_entity.id
_entity.type
_entity.pdbx_description
1 polymer ?
#
loop_
_entity_poly.entity_id
_entity_poly.type
_entity_poly.pdbx_seq_one_letter_code
_entity_poly.pdbx_strand_id
1 'polypeptide(L)'
;MDTQIPLLTYLQTALPRLPKTPLPERDHFPTDDYNPTAITTTTPWTDFTLTTILARYGDVLRNARIQSDPFASSPPRSILCYSVLRARVWDFVHPRVRRGLRCGIEYLSTDGEQAGMVPLCFDIDADDKKAHTPDAGYFDSRALVGEAPNRAPGVYVPSWVWGSDMVTAAAEGEDEAGENAKAMYYAVLSRVAFYMEENGAKYGFVLTDEELVVVRLGGRLGEMEVGESVKWGVGGSDEEPVMTVLLGLWYLGMIASE
;
A
#
# COMPACT_ATOMS: atom_id res chain seq x y z
N MET A 1 12.63 -26.37 12.62
CA MET A 1 11.23 -26.82 12.62
C MET A 1 10.44 -25.72 11.95
N ASP A 2 9.66 -26.08 10.93
CA ASP A 2 8.84 -25.13 10.18
C ASP A 2 7.57 -24.81 10.97
N THR A 3 7.58 -23.69 11.69
CA THR A 3 6.46 -23.29 12.55
C THR A 3 5.41 -22.58 11.72
N GLN A 4 4.24 -23.19 11.55
CA GLN A 4 3.07 -22.53 10.99
C GLN A 4 2.34 -21.70 12.05
N ILE A 5 1.87 -20.52 11.66
CA ILE A 5 1.14 -19.57 12.51
C ILE A 5 -0.15 -19.12 11.80
N PRO A 6 -1.15 -18.59 12.53
CA PRO A 6 -2.29 -17.93 11.91
C PRO A 6 -1.87 -16.80 10.96
N LEU A 7 -2.63 -16.60 9.89
CA LEU A 7 -2.40 -15.51 8.94
C LEU A 7 -2.49 -14.13 9.63
N LEU A 8 -3.37 -13.97 10.61
CA LEU A 8 -3.47 -12.75 11.41
C LEU A 8 -2.14 -12.48 12.11
N THR A 9 -1.62 -13.43 12.89
CA THR A 9 -0.32 -13.31 13.57
C THR A 9 0.80 -12.95 12.60
N TYR A 10 0.81 -13.54 11.41
CA TYR A 10 1.79 -13.23 10.36
C TYR A 10 1.70 -11.77 9.90
N LEU A 11 0.50 -11.27 9.61
CA LEU A 11 0.25 -9.90 9.14
C LEU A 11 0.37 -8.86 10.27
N GLN A 12 0.30 -9.27 11.53
CA GLN A 12 0.53 -8.39 12.68
C GLN A 12 2.02 -8.09 12.95
N THR A 13 2.93 -8.69 12.19
CA THR A 13 4.38 -8.45 12.33
C THR A 13 4.72 -6.98 12.04
N ALA A 14 5.34 -6.30 13.00
CA ALA A 14 5.87 -4.96 12.81
C ALA A 14 6.99 -4.93 11.76
N LEU A 15 6.90 -4.00 10.80
CA LEU A 15 7.98 -3.77 9.84
C LEU A 15 9.21 -3.18 10.55
N PRO A 16 10.45 -3.58 10.19
CA PRO A 16 11.66 -2.97 10.72
C PRO A 16 11.68 -1.47 10.39
N ARG A 17 11.91 -0.63 11.40
CA ARG A 17 12.06 0.82 11.18
C ARG A 17 13.22 1.08 10.21
N LEU A 18 13.00 1.97 9.26
CA LEU A 18 14.01 2.38 8.28
C LEU A 18 14.70 3.66 8.77
N PRO A 19 15.99 3.61 9.16
CA PRO A 19 16.70 4.83 9.54
C PRO A 19 16.80 5.78 8.34
N LYS A 20 16.76 7.08 8.58
CA LYS A 20 16.82 8.10 7.52
C LYS A 20 18.17 8.81 7.53
N THR A 21 18.77 8.96 6.35
CA THR A 21 19.95 9.82 6.15
C THR A 21 19.81 10.48 4.78
N PRO A 22 18.83 11.37 4.62
CA PRO A 22 18.48 11.92 3.31
C PRO A 22 19.66 12.71 2.74
N LEU A 23 19.92 12.52 1.44
CA LEU A 23 20.92 13.29 0.70
C LEU A 23 20.18 14.26 -0.25
N PRO A 24 20.12 15.57 0.08
CA PRO A 24 19.29 16.54 -0.65
C PRO A 24 19.58 16.64 -2.16
N GLU A 25 20.82 16.37 -2.57
CA GLU A 25 21.26 16.53 -3.98
C GLU A 25 20.88 15.36 -4.90
N ARG A 26 20.32 14.26 -4.39
CA ARG A 26 20.05 13.02 -5.17
C ARG A 26 18.59 12.63 -5.22
N ASP A 27 17.70 13.51 -4.79
CA ASP A 27 16.31 13.19 -4.55
C ASP A 27 15.39 13.76 -5.64
N HIS A 28 15.51 13.20 -6.84
CA HIS A 28 14.53 13.45 -7.88
C HIS A 28 13.36 12.49 -7.68
N PHE A 29 12.38 12.88 -6.86
CA PHE A 29 11.02 12.37 -7.04
C PHE A 29 10.39 13.18 -8.18
N PRO A 30 10.15 12.60 -9.37
CA PRO A 30 9.60 13.34 -10.50
C PRO A 30 8.17 13.74 -10.17
N THR A 31 7.97 15.04 -9.93
CA THR A 31 6.65 15.65 -9.72
C THR A 31 6.12 16.34 -10.98
N ASP A 32 7.00 16.59 -11.96
CA ASP A 32 6.73 17.42 -13.14
C ASP A 32 5.63 16.89 -14.07
N ASP A 33 5.29 15.60 -13.98
CA ASP A 33 4.32 14.94 -14.86
C ASP A 33 2.87 14.96 -14.33
N TYR A 34 2.62 15.41 -13.08
CA TYR A 34 1.33 15.22 -12.43
C TYR A 34 0.67 16.53 -12.03
N ASN A 35 -0.65 16.58 -12.17
CA ASN A 35 -1.45 17.79 -12.00
C ASN A 35 -2.19 17.77 -10.66
N PRO A 36 -1.73 18.50 -9.62
CA PRO A 36 -2.40 18.56 -8.32
C PRO A 36 -3.86 19.01 -8.42
N THR A 37 -4.18 19.85 -9.42
CA THR A 37 -5.54 20.36 -9.65
C THR A 37 -6.50 19.32 -10.22
N ALA A 38 -6.00 18.15 -10.64
CA ALA A 38 -6.83 17.03 -11.05
C ALA A 38 -7.58 16.40 -9.86
N ILE A 39 -7.08 16.55 -8.64
CA ILE A 39 -7.80 16.14 -7.43
C ILE A 39 -8.60 17.33 -6.92
N THR A 40 -9.92 17.20 -6.99
CA THR A 40 -10.86 18.25 -6.61
C THR A 40 -11.34 18.11 -5.17
N THR A 41 -11.43 16.89 -4.64
CA THR A 41 -11.89 16.66 -3.27
C THR A 41 -11.34 15.36 -2.72
N THR A 42 -10.96 15.37 -1.44
CA THR A 42 -10.66 14.17 -0.66
C THR A 42 -11.63 14.05 0.50
N THR A 43 -12.11 12.84 0.76
CA THR A 43 -12.95 12.51 1.92
C THR A 43 -12.37 11.30 2.67
N PRO A 44 -12.64 11.11 3.96
CA PRO A 44 -12.17 9.91 4.67
C PRO A 44 -12.81 8.63 4.12
N TRP A 45 -12.00 7.59 3.88
CA TRP A 45 -12.51 6.24 3.62
C TRP A 45 -12.83 5.55 4.95
N THR A 46 -14.05 5.76 5.45
CA THR A 46 -14.47 5.34 6.79
C THR A 46 -14.55 3.83 6.99
N ASP A 47 -14.63 3.05 5.90
CA ASP A 47 -14.76 1.60 5.98
C ASP A 47 -13.41 0.88 6.03
N PHE A 48 -12.30 1.55 5.71
CA PHE A 48 -10.96 0.96 5.75
C PHE A 48 -10.42 0.93 7.18
N THR A 49 -11.02 0.09 8.03
CA THR A 49 -10.70 -0.02 9.46
C THR A 49 -10.43 -1.46 9.86
N LEU A 50 -9.69 -1.64 10.96
CA LEU A 50 -9.42 -2.98 11.49
C LEU A 50 -10.72 -3.74 11.79
N THR A 51 -11.73 -3.04 12.33
CA THR A 51 -13.05 -3.61 12.63
C THR A 51 -13.71 -4.17 11.38
N THR A 52 -13.72 -3.41 10.28
CA THR A 52 -14.26 -3.89 9.00
C THR A 52 -13.49 -5.09 8.48
N ILE A 53 -12.16 -5.05 8.55
CA ILE A 53 -11.29 -6.15 8.08
C ILE A 53 -11.58 -7.43 8.87
N LEU A 54 -11.62 -7.36 10.20
CA LEU A 54 -11.87 -8.52 11.05
C LEU A 54 -13.31 -9.03 10.94
N ALA A 55 -14.29 -8.16 10.69
CA ALA A 55 -15.66 -8.57 10.44
C ALA A 55 -15.80 -9.32 9.12
N ARG A 56 -15.09 -8.87 8.07
CA ARG A 56 -15.20 -9.43 6.72
C ARG A 56 -14.34 -10.67 6.50
N TYR A 57 -13.11 -10.67 7.00
CA TYR A 57 -12.10 -11.67 6.71
C TYR A 57 -11.55 -12.36 7.97
N GLY A 58 -12.23 -12.19 9.10
CA GLY A 58 -11.77 -12.71 10.39
C GLY A 58 -11.66 -14.23 10.47
N ASP A 59 -12.44 -14.98 9.69
CA ASP A 59 -12.30 -16.44 9.61
C ASP A 59 -10.97 -16.83 8.96
N VAL A 60 -10.75 -16.37 7.72
CA VAL A 60 -9.50 -16.57 6.97
C VAL A 60 -8.28 -16.15 7.79
N LEU A 61 -8.34 -14.97 8.41
CA LEU A 61 -7.24 -14.42 9.19
C LEU A 61 -6.88 -15.31 10.40
N ARG A 62 -7.86 -15.93 11.06
CA ARG A 62 -7.61 -16.75 12.26
C ARG A 62 -7.28 -18.20 11.93
N ASN A 63 -7.84 -18.72 10.83
CA ASN A 63 -7.78 -20.15 10.52
C ASN A 63 -6.75 -20.51 9.46
N ALA A 64 -6.49 -19.63 8.48
CA ALA A 64 -5.48 -19.88 7.47
C ALA A 64 -4.08 -19.96 8.11
N ARG A 65 -3.32 -21.01 7.75
CA ARG A 65 -2.01 -21.30 8.31
C ARG A 65 -0.92 -20.97 7.32
N ILE A 66 0.05 -20.18 7.76
CA ILE A 66 1.18 -19.72 6.96
C ILE A 66 2.49 -20.00 7.69
N GLN A 67 3.53 -20.29 6.93
CA GLN A 67 4.88 -20.45 7.46
C GLN A 67 5.35 -19.14 8.11
N SER A 68 5.83 -19.21 9.36
CA SER A 68 6.44 -18.08 10.03
C SER A 68 7.66 -17.57 9.26
N ASP A 69 7.76 -16.25 9.10
CA ASP A 69 8.89 -15.58 8.46
C ASP A 69 9.32 -14.33 9.25
N PRO A 70 10.05 -14.51 10.37
CA PRO A 70 10.48 -13.40 11.20
C PRO A 70 11.50 -12.53 10.46
N PHE A 71 11.50 -11.23 10.75
CA PHE A 71 12.55 -10.33 10.29
C PHE A 71 13.90 -10.69 10.93
N ALA A 72 14.99 -10.42 10.19
CA ALA A 72 16.32 -10.48 10.77
C ALA A 72 16.44 -9.50 11.95
N SER A 73 17.19 -9.89 12.99
CA SER A 73 17.44 -9.04 14.16
C SER A 73 18.40 -7.90 13.88
N SER A 74 19.14 -7.94 12.77
CA SER A 74 20.03 -6.87 12.37
C SER A 74 19.24 -5.64 11.90
N PRO A 75 19.63 -4.43 12.31
CA PRO A 75 18.95 -3.22 11.89
C PRO A 75 19.10 -3.00 10.38
N PRO A 76 18.05 -2.54 9.67
CA PRO A 76 18.17 -2.13 8.28
C PRO A 76 19.17 -0.99 8.11
N ARG A 77 19.81 -0.92 6.94
CA ARG A 77 20.59 0.27 6.57
C ARG A 77 19.69 1.45 6.29
N SER A 78 20.22 2.66 6.53
CA SER A 78 19.51 3.90 6.26
C SER A 78 19.05 4.01 4.81
N ILE A 79 17.87 4.63 4.61
CA ILE A 79 17.43 5.13 3.32
C ILE A 79 18.03 6.52 3.11
N LEU A 80 18.54 6.75 1.89
CA LEU A 80 19.22 7.99 1.49
C LEU A 80 18.62 8.63 0.24
N CYS A 81 17.78 7.90 -0.49
CA CYS A 81 17.07 8.34 -1.68
C CYS A 81 15.94 7.36 -2.00
N TYR A 82 15.07 7.76 -2.93
CA TYR A 82 13.94 6.98 -3.41
C TYR A 82 14.28 5.54 -3.85
N SER A 83 15.37 5.31 -4.60
CA SER A 83 15.69 3.95 -5.08
C SER A 83 16.03 2.98 -3.95
N VAL A 84 16.62 3.47 -2.85
CA VAL A 84 16.90 2.67 -1.66
C VAL A 84 15.61 2.38 -0.89
N LEU A 85 14.67 3.32 -0.84
CA LEU A 85 13.33 3.06 -0.30
C LEU A 85 12.65 1.92 -1.06
N ARG A 86 12.61 1.98 -2.40
CA ARG A 86 12.01 0.92 -3.23
C ARG A 86 12.63 -0.44 -2.92
N ALA A 87 13.96 -0.51 -2.82
CA ALA A 87 14.66 -1.75 -2.46
C ALA A 87 14.28 -2.26 -1.06
N ARG A 88 14.12 -1.39 -0.06
CA ARG A 88 13.70 -1.78 1.30
C ARG A 88 12.26 -2.28 1.34
N VAL A 89 11.36 -1.63 0.61
CA VAL A 89 9.98 -2.08 0.45
C VAL A 89 9.93 -3.43 -0.24
N TRP A 90 10.74 -3.64 -1.29
CA TRP A 90 10.86 -4.93 -1.96
C TRP A 90 11.33 -6.04 -1.02
N ASP A 91 12.34 -5.78 -0.18
CA ASP A 91 12.87 -6.80 0.74
C ASP A 91 11.88 -7.15 1.87
N PHE A 92 11.22 -6.13 2.44
CA PHE A 92 10.46 -6.32 3.68
C PHE A 92 8.96 -6.53 3.47
N VAL A 93 8.36 -5.87 2.48
CA VAL A 93 6.90 -5.82 2.29
C VAL A 93 6.45 -6.83 1.24
N HIS A 94 7.04 -6.80 0.04
CA HIS A 94 6.56 -7.58 -1.11
C HIS A 94 6.41 -9.09 -0.83
N PRO A 95 7.44 -9.80 -0.34
CA PRO A 95 7.33 -11.24 -0.06
C PRO A 95 6.25 -11.57 0.96
N ARG A 96 5.99 -10.68 1.92
CA ARG A 96 5.01 -10.91 2.99
C ARG A 96 3.60 -10.71 2.49
N VAL A 97 3.33 -9.62 1.78
CA VAL A 97 2.02 -9.38 1.17
C VAL A 97 1.71 -10.48 0.17
N ARG A 98 2.65 -10.84 -0.71
CA ARG A 98 2.47 -11.91 -1.70
C ARG A 98 2.12 -13.26 -1.06
N ARG A 99 2.86 -13.68 -0.03
CA ARG A 99 2.59 -14.96 0.67
C ARG A 99 1.28 -14.90 1.45
N GLY A 100 0.97 -13.77 2.09
CA GLY A 100 -0.29 -13.58 2.81
C GLY A 100 -1.51 -13.63 1.90
N LEU A 101 -1.46 -12.97 0.74
CA LEU A 101 -2.53 -13.01 -0.27
C LEU A 101 -2.74 -14.43 -0.77
N ARG A 102 -1.66 -15.12 -1.17
CA ARG A 102 -1.74 -16.50 -1.61
C ARG A 102 -2.39 -17.40 -0.55
N CYS A 103 -1.93 -17.31 0.71
CA CYS A 103 -2.48 -18.09 1.82
C CYS A 103 -3.97 -17.81 2.04
N GLY A 104 -4.38 -16.54 2.06
CA GLY A 104 -5.78 -16.16 2.25
C GLY A 104 -6.69 -16.62 1.12
N ILE A 105 -6.26 -16.43 -0.14
CA ILE A 105 -7.03 -16.81 -1.32
C ILE A 105 -7.12 -18.35 -1.44
N GLU A 106 -6.03 -19.09 -1.17
CA GLU A 106 -6.04 -20.57 -1.15
C GLU A 106 -6.99 -21.12 -0.09
N TYR A 107 -7.03 -20.52 1.10
CA TYR A 107 -7.98 -20.90 2.15
C TYR A 107 -9.43 -20.72 1.68
N LEU A 108 -9.78 -19.56 1.14
CA LEU A 108 -11.13 -19.28 0.58
C LEU A 108 -11.49 -20.19 -0.60
N SER A 109 -10.48 -20.63 -1.38
CA SER A 109 -10.66 -21.60 -2.46
C SER A 109 -11.11 -22.96 -1.94
N THR A 110 -10.59 -23.36 -0.77
CA THR A 110 -10.86 -24.67 -0.17
C THR A 110 -12.24 -24.73 0.47
N ASP A 111 -12.70 -23.62 1.06
CA ASP A 111 -14.03 -23.51 1.70
C ASP A 111 -15.18 -23.20 0.73
N GLY A 112 -14.89 -23.02 -0.57
CA GLY A 112 -15.90 -22.74 -1.60
C GLY A 112 -16.44 -21.31 -1.59
N GLU A 113 -15.86 -20.42 -0.78
CA GLU A 113 -16.20 -18.99 -0.71
C GLU A 113 -15.59 -18.17 -1.87
N GLN A 114 -14.78 -18.80 -2.73
CA GLN A 114 -14.10 -18.16 -3.86
C GLN A 114 -15.01 -17.80 -5.05
N ALA A 115 -16.33 -17.78 -4.90
CA ALA A 115 -17.25 -17.46 -6.00
C ALA A 115 -17.06 -15.98 -6.44
N GLY A 116 -16.12 -15.73 -7.36
CA GLY A 116 -15.89 -14.43 -7.98
C GLY A 116 -14.49 -13.82 -7.78
N MET A 117 -13.66 -14.34 -6.88
CA MET A 117 -12.35 -13.73 -6.58
C MET A 117 -11.25 -14.12 -7.59
N VAL A 118 -10.47 -13.16 -8.04
CA VAL A 118 -9.29 -13.33 -8.92
C VAL A 118 -8.03 -13.49 -8.07
N PRO A 119 -7.29 -14.61 -8.16
CA PRO A 119 -6.06 -14.76 -7.37
C PRO A 119 -5.01 -13.73 -7.71
N LEU A 120 -4.69 -12.84 -6.77
CA LEU A 120 -3.75 -11.75 -7.01
C LEU A 120 -2.34 -12.05 -6.51
N CYS A 121 -1.35 -11.51 -7.23
CA CYS A 121 0.02 -11.37 -6.79
C CYS A 121 0.32 -9.88 -6.56
N PHE A 122 1.02 -9.56 -5.47
CA PHE A 122 1.57 -8.23 -5.25
C PHE A 122 2.98 -8.16 -5.84
N ASP A 123 3.19 -7.26 -6.80
CA ASP A 123 4.44 -7.15 -7.55
C ASP A 123 4.69 -5.75 -8.14
N ILE A 124 5.80 -5.57 -8.87
CA ILE A 124 6.03 -4.40 -9.72
C ILE A 124 5.21 -4.48 -11.01
N ASP A 125 4.82 -3.31 -11.54
CA ASP A 125 4.24 -3.24 -12.89
C ASP A 125 5.36 -3.44 -13.93
N ALA A 126 5.22 -4.48 -14.74
CA ALA A 126 6.18 -4.88 -15.77
C ALA A 126 5.70 -4.55 -17.20
N ASP A 127 4.65 -3.74 -17.34
CA ASP A 127 4.17 -3.29 -18.65
C ASP A 127 5.17 -2.29 -19.27
N ASP A 128 5.98 -2.78 -20.19
CA ASP A 128 7.02 -2.03 -20.91
C ASP A 128 6.47 -1.05 -21.95
N LYS A 129 5.15 -1.08 -22.20
CA LYS A 129 4.49 -0.19 -23.16
C LYS A 129 4.03 1.12 -22.53
N LYS A 130 3.98 1.20 -21.21
CA LYS A 130 3.55 2.40 -20.49
C LYS A 130 4.71 3.38 -20.34
N ALA A 131 4.44 4.66 -20.62
CA ALA A 131 5.40 5.73 -20.41
C ALA A 131 5.67 5.97 -18.91
N HIS A 132 4.70 5.67 -18.05
CA HIS A 132 4.79 5.79 -16.60
C HIS A 132 4.22 4.54 -15.95
N THR A 133 4.98 3.89 -15.09
CA THR A 133 4.53 2.71 -14.35
C THR A 133 4.42 3.00 -12.85
N PRO A 134 3.39 2.47 -12.17
CA PRO A 134 3.33 2.51 -10.72
C PRO A 134 4.48 1.69 -10.11
N ASP A 135 4.85 2.02 -8.88
CA ASP A 135 5.92 1.33 -8.16
C ASP A 135 5.59 -0.12 -7.83
N ALA A 136 4.30 -0.39 -7.60
CA ALA A 136 3.78 -1.72 -7.34
C ALA A 136 2.29 -1.80 -7.69
N GLY A 137 1.75 -3.00 -7.60
CA GLY A 137 0.38 -3.28 -7.93
C GLY A 137 -0.08 -4.66 -7.52
N TYR A 138 -1.31 -4.96 -7.90
CA TYR A 138 -1.92 -6.27 -7.72
C TYR A 138 -2.37 -6.79 -9.07
N PHE A 139 -1.87 -7.97 -9.44
CA PHE A 139 -2.03 -8.53 -10.77
C PHE A 139 -2.63 -9.93 -10.67
N ASP A 140 -3.43 -10.33 -11.66
CA ASP A 140 -3.90 -11.71 -11.73
C ASP A 140 -2.69 -12.65 -11.85
N SER A 141 -2.52 -13.51 -10.86
CA SER A 141 -1.39 -14.45 -10.77
C SER A 141 -1.44 -15.57 -11.82
N ARG A 142 -2.57 -15.71 -12.54
CA ARG A 142 -2.75 -16.65 -13.65
C ARG A 142 -2.49 -16.02 -15.01
N ALA A 143 -2.43 -14.70 -15.10
CA ALA A 143 -2.16 -14.00 -16.35
C ALA A 143 -0.67 -14.04 -16.70
N LEU A 144 -0.36 -13.82 -17.98
CA LEU A 144 1.02 -13.63 -18.41
C LEU A 144 1.55 -12.30 -17.84
N VAL A 145 2.85 -12.29 -17.51
CA VAL A 145 3.55 -11.10 -17.01
C VAL A 145 3.40 -9.97 -18.04
N GLY A 146 2.95 -8.80 -17.57
CA GLY A 146 2.71 -7.62 -18.43
C GLY A 146 1.38 -7.61 -19.17
N GLU A 147 0.53 -8.63 -19.01
CA GLU A 147 -0.80 -8.66 -19.65
C GLU A 147 -1.97 -8.39 -18.69
N ALA A 148 -1.79 -8.63 -17.38
CA ALA A 148 -2.82 -8.35 -16.39
C ALA A 148 -2.89 -6.84 -16.05
N PRO A 149 -4.10 -6.25 -16.04
CA PRO A 149 -4.26 -4.89 -15.54
C PRO A 149 -3.93 -4.82 -14.06
N ASN A 150 -3.30 -3.73 -13.63
CA ASN A 150 -3.01 -3.49 -12.23
C ASN A 150 -4.30 -3.12 -11.48
N ARG A 151 -4.77 -3.97 -10.56
CA ARG A 151 -6.06 -3.79 -9.87
C ARG A 151 -6.02 -2.81 -8.70
N ALA A 152 -4.83 -2.48 -8.21
CA ALA A 152 -4.64 -1.47 -7.17
C ALA A 152 -3.21 -0.88 -7.23
N PRO A 153 -2.95 0.08 -8.13
CA PRO A 153 -1.61 0.65 -8.30
C PRO A 153 -1.12 1.40 -7.06
N GLY A 154 0.18 1.28 -6.81
CA GLY A 154 0.87 1.88 -5.68
C GLY A 154 1.98 2.83 -6.09
N VAL A 155 2.18 3.88 -5.30
CA VAL A 155 3.31 4.81 -5.42
C VAL A 155 4.15 4.73 -4.15
N TYR A 156 5.46 4.61 -4.32
CA TYR A 156 6.41 4.75 -3.22
C TYR A 156 6.94 6.17 -3.20
N VAL A 157 7.03 6.75 -2.02
CA VAL A 157 7.56 8.12 -1.87
C VAL A 157 8.25 8.23 -0.51
N PRO A 158 9.45 8.84 -0.43
CA PRO A 158 10.09 9.06 0.86
C PRO A 158 9.27 9.97 1.77
N SER A 159 9.29 9.72 3.08
CA SER A 159 8.48 10.49 4.04
C SER A 159 8.92 11.95 4.17
N TRP A 160 10.16 12.27 3.79
CA TRP A 160 10.64 13.66 3.71
C TRP A 160 10.19 14.40 2.44
N VAL A 161 9.55 13.70 1.49
CA VAL A 161 8.93 14.30 0.30
C VAL A 161 7.42 14.41 0.49
N TRP A 162 6.77 13.40 1.08
CA TRP A 162 5.32 13.36 1.23
C TRP A 162 4.90 12.67 2.52
N GLY A 163 3.84 13.21 3.15
CA GLY A 163 3.18 12.63 4.31
C GLY A 163 1.71 13.01 4.37
N SER A 164 0.90 12.18 5.02
CA SER A 164 -0.53 12.39 5.22
C SER A 164 -0.85 13.60 6.09
N ASP A 165 0.07 13.97 6.99
CA ASP A 165 -0.01 15.17 7.82
C ASP A 165 0.10 16.48 7.03
N MET A 166 0.63 16.44 5.80
CA MET A 166 0.64 17.58 4.89
C MET A 166 -0.77 18.09 4.58
N VAL A 167 -1.82 17.27 4.68
CA VAL A 167 -3.21 17.71 4.52
C VAL A 167 -3.62 18.73 5.59
N THR A 168 -3.09 18.59 6.81
CA THR A 168 -3.35 19.49 7.93
C THR A 168 -2.51 20.76 7.78
N ALA A 169 -1.23 20.62 7.45
CA ALA A 169 -0.37 21.78 7.15
C ALA A 169 -0.94 22.63 6.00
N ALA A 170 -1.52 21.98 4.99
CA ALA A 170 -2.23 22.61 3.88
C ALA A 170 -3.54 23.33 4.27
N ALA A 171 -4.14 22.94 5.39
CA ALA A 171 -5.35 23.57 5.92
C ALA A 171 -5.05 24.76 6.83
N GLU A 172 -3.86 24.78 7.45
CA GLU A 172 -3.47 25.76 8.47
C GLU A 172 -2.54 26.88 7.94
N GLY A 173 -1.78 26.65 6.88
CA GLY A 173 -0.80 27.60 6.35
C GLY A 173 -1.26 28.34 5.08
N GLU A 174 -1.38 29.67 5.15
CA GLU A 174 -1.44 30.57 3.98
C GLU A 174 -0.03 31.00 3.49
N ASP A 175 1.03 30.43 4.08
CA ASP A 175 2.41 30.72 3.70
C ASP A 175 2.91 29.78 2.58
N GLU A 176 4.04 30.15 1.98
CA GLU A 176 4.67 29.40 0.87
C GLU A 176 4.93 27.93 1.23
N ALA A 177 5.20 27.64 2.51
CA ALA A 177 5.43 26.29 3.00
C ALA A 177 4.14 25.46 3.03
N GLY A 178 3.03 26.02 3.51
CA GLY A 178 1.70 25.39 3.49
C GLY A 178 1.19 25.15 2.07
N GLU A 179 1.36 26.12 1.18
CA GLU A 179 1.01 25.98 -0.25
C GLU A 179 1.83 24.88 -0.93
N ASN A 180 3.13 24.81 -0.68
CA ASN A 180 3.99 23.77 -1.22
C ASN A 180 3.63 22.38 -0.67
N ALA A 181 3.34 22.28 0.64
CA ALA A 181 2.87 21.03 1.25
C ALA A 181 1.54 20.56 0.64
N LYS A 182 0.60 21.48 0.41
CA LYS A 182 -0.66 21.21 -0.27
C LYS A 182 -0.45 20.72 -1.70
N ALA A 183 0.37 21.44 -2.48
CA ALA A 183 0.69 21.08 -3.85
C ALA A 183 1.32 19.68 -3.93
N MET A 184 2.27 19.38 -3.04
CA MET A 184 2.92 18.07 -2.97
C MET A 184 1.94 16.96 -2.55
N TYR A 185 1.08 17.23 -1.56
CA TYR A 185 0.06 16.29 -1.12
C TYR A 185 -0.82 15.83 -2.28
N TYR A 186 -1.39 16.79 -3.02
CA TYR A 186 -2.24 16.51 -4.16
C TYR A 186 -1.49 16.03 -5.39
N ALA A 187 -0.23 16.40 -5.60
CA ALA A 187 0.60 15.87 -6.69
C ALA A 187 0.71 14.34 -6.59
N VAL A 188 1.07 13.81 -5.42
CA VAL A 188 1.20 12.37 -5.21
C VAL A 188 -0.16 11.66 -5.33
N LEU A 189 -1.24 12.24 -4.80
CA LEU A 189 -2.58 11.66 -4.99
C LEU A 189 -3.02 11.66 -6.46
N SER A 190 -2.76 12.74 -7.19
CA SER A 190 -3.07 12.84 -8.62
C SER A 190 -2.30 11.79 -9.43
N ARG A 191 -1.08 11.46 -9.02
CA ARG A 191 -0.28 10.38 -9.61
C ARG A 191 -0.91 9.01 -9.38
N VAL A 192 -1.35 8.72 -8.16
CA VAL A 192 -2.05 7.46 -7.87
C VAL A 192 -3.36 7.39 -8.66
N ALA A 193 -4.14 8.48 -8.69
CA ALA A 193 -5.37 8.56 -9.47
C ALA A 193 -5.16 8.35 -10.97
N PHE A 194 -4.09 8.92 -11.54
CA PHE A 194 -3.71 8.69 -12.93
C PHE A 194 -3.46 7.20 -13.21
N TYR A 195 -2.69 6.52 -12.35
CA TYR A 195 -2.48 5.07 -12.52
C TYR A 195 -3.77 4.28 -12.31
N MET A 196 -4.64 4.70 -11.40
CA MET A 196 -5.93 4.05 -11.20
C MET A 196 -6.80 4.16 -12.45
N GLU A 197 -6.87 5.34 -13.07
CA GLU A 197 -7.60 5.57 -14.32
C GLU A 197 -7.02 4.75 -15.47
N GLU A 198 -5.69 4.80 -15.67
CA GLU A 198 -5.00 4.06 -16.74
C GLU A 198 -5.24 2.55 -16.66
N ASN A 199 -5.37 2.01 -15.45
CA ASN A 199 -5.58 0.58 -15.22
C ASN A 199 -7.04 0.19 -14.99
N GLY A 200 -7.98 1.14 -14.99
CA GLY A 200 -9.38 0.90 -14.60
C GLY A 200 -9.54 0.39 -13.16
N ALA A 201 -8.58 0.71 -12.29
CA ALA A 201 -8.56 0.28 -10.90
C ALA A 201 -9.44 1.18 -10.03
N LYS A 202 -10.13 0.57 -9.05
CA LYS A 202 -10.96 1.28 -8.06
C LYS A 202 -10.16 1.75 -6.85
N TYR A 203 -9.03 1.09 -6.60
CA TYR A 203 -8.23 1.24 -5.40
C TYR A 203 -6.80 1.63 -5.76
N GLY A 204 -6.09 2.25 -4.85
CA GLY A 204 -4.68 2.55 -4.98
C GLY A 204 -4.06 2.81 -3.61
N PHE A 205 -2.77 3.09 -3.57
CA PHE A 205 -2.10 3.42 -2.31
C PHE A 205 -0.82 4.23 -2.50
N VAL A 206 -0.45 4.92 -1.43
CA VAL A 206 0.85 5.55 -1.24
C VAL A 206 1.55 4.84 -0.08
N LEU A 207 2.80 4.45 -0.26
CA LEU A 207 3.62 3.85 0.80
C LEU A 207 4.90 4.66 0.96
N THR A 208 5.15 5.08 2.19
CA THR A 208 6.40 5.74 2.60
C THR A 208 7.16 4.83 3.58
N ASP A 209 8.33 5.27 4.01
CA ASP A 209 9.06 4.66 5.12
C ASP A 209 8.43 4.90 6.50
N GLU A 210 7.37 5.71 6.59
CA GLU A 210 6.68 6.05 7.83
C GLU A 210 5.21 5.66 7.86
N GLU A 211 4.58 5.42 6.71
CA GLU A 211 3.16 5.10 6.66
C GLU A 211 2.69 4.48 5.35
N LEU A 212 1.55 3.81 5.43
CA LEU A 212 0.71 3.43 4.31
C LEU A 212 -0.56 4.29 4.32
N VAL A 213 -0.91 4.84 3.16
CA VAL A 213 -2.18 5.54 2.93
C VAL A 213 -2.87 4.89 1.74
N VAL A 214 -4.03 4.30 1.97
CA VAL A 214 -4.83 3.69 0.91
C VAL A 214 -5.86 4.67 0.37
N VAL A 215 -6.23 4.49 -0.88
CA VAL A 215 -7.23 5.33 -1.53
C VAL A 215 -8.22 4.52 -2.35
N ARG A 216 -9.44 5.03 -2.52
CA ARG A 216 -10.40 4.57 -3.51
C ARG A 216 -11.04 5.74 -4.25
N LEU A 217 -11.59 5.50 -5.43
CA LEU A 217 -12.35 6.52 -6.17
C LEU A 217 -13.67 6.84 -5.45
N GLY A 218 -13.96 8.13 -5.24
CA GLY A 218 -15.14 8.62 -4.51
C GLY A 218 -16.44 8.69 -5.33
N GLY A 219 -16.40 8.30 -6.61
CA GLY A 219 -17.58 8.21 -7.49
C GLY A 219 -17.49 9.08 -8.75
N ARG A 220 -16.69 10.15 -8.73
CA ARG A 220 -16.32 10.95 -9.91
C ARG A 220 -14.80 11.08 -10.06
N LEU A 221 -14.35 11.34 -11.28
CA LEU A 221 -12.94 11.62 -11.54
C LEU A 221 -12.51 12.84 -10.72
N GLY A 222 -11.37 12.74 -10.04
CA GLY A 222 -10.86 13.78 -9.15
C GLY A 222 -11.48 13.79 -7.74
N GLU A 223 -12.41 12.89 -7.43
CA GLU A 223 -12.89 12.65 -6.06
C GLU A 223 -12.25 11.38 -5.52
N MET A 224 -11.59 11.48 -4.37
CA MET A 224 -10.90 10.35 -3.74
C MET A 224 -11.33 10.18 -2.29
N GLU A 225 -11.54 8.94 -1.90
CA GLU A 225 -11.64 8.59 -0.48
C GLU A 225 -10.29 8.08 0.00
N VAL A 226 -9.78 8.68 1.08
CA VAL A 226 -8.44 8.44 1.64
C VAL A 226 -8.59 7.75 2.99
N GLY A 227 -8.00 6.56 3.13
CA GLY A 227 -7.97 5.83 4.38
C GLY A 227 -7.10 6.53 5.43
N GLU A 228 -7.38 6.23 6.70
CA GLU A 228 -6.52 6.68 7.80
C GLU A 228 -5.09 6.14 7.60
N SER A 229 -4.09 6.98 7.90
CA SER A 229 -2.69 6.60 7.80
C SER A 229 -2.36 5.44 8.73
N VAL A 230 -1.76 4.39 8.17
CA VAL A 230 -1.27 3.22 8.90
C VAL A 230 0.22 3.35 9.11
N LYS A 231 0.63 3.60 10.35
CA LYS A 231 2.05 3.88 10.67
C LYS A 231 2.97 2.68 10.44
N TRP A 232 4.12 2.97 9.87
CA TRP A 232 5.20 2.00 9.68
C TRP A 232 5.73 1.51 11.03
N GLY A 233 6.01 0.21 11.10
CA GLY A 233 6.58 -0.42 12.31
C GLY A 233 5.60 -0.59 13.48
N VAL A 234 4.31 -0.30 13.28
CA VAL A 234 3.26 -0.80 14.18
C VAL A 234 3.09 -2.30 13.97
N GLY A 235 2.94 -3.03 15.07
CA GLY A 235 2.60 -4.45 15.09
C GLY A 235 1.74 -4.78 16.30
N GLY A 236 1.05 -5.92 16.24
CA GLY A 236 0.16 -6.39 17.29
C GLY A 236 0.27 -7.89 17.49
N SER A 237 -0.77 -8.49 18.09
CA SER A 237 -0.92 -9.94 18.20
C SER A 237 -2.28 -10.40 17.67
N ASP A 238 -2.54 -11.70 17.73
CA ASP A 238 -3.86 -12.26 17.46
C ASP A 238 -4.90 -11.93 18.55
N GLU A 239 -4.48 -11.74 19.80
CA GLU A 239 -5.36 -11.28 20.89
C GLU A 239 -5.61 -9.77 20.85
N GLU A 240 -4.60 -8.98 20.51
CA GLU A 240 -4.66 -7.52 20.40
C GLU A 240 -4.22 -7.08 19.00
N PRO A 241 -5.04 -7.35 17.96
CA PRO A 241 -4.69 -6.97 16.61
C PRO A 241 -4.76 -5.45 16.44
N VAL A 242 -3.87 -4.93 15.61
CA VAL A 242 -3.83 -3.52 15.20
C VAL A 242 -3.81 -3.41 13.68
N MET A 243 -4.09 -2.22 13.14
CA MET A 243 -3.88 -1.97 11.72
C MET A 243 -2.37 -1.85 11.46
N THR A 244 -1.80 -2.83 10.75
CA THR A 244 -0.40 -2.80 10.30
C THR A 244 -0.34 -2.54 8.79
N VAL A 245 0.82 -2.09 8.30
CA VAL A 245 1.06 -1.92 6.85
C VAL A 245 0.81 -3.22 6.08
N LEU A 246 1.24 -4.37 6.64
CA LEU A 246 1.05 -5.67 6.03
C LEU A 246 -0.43 -6.08 5.96
N LEU A 247 -1.19 -5.85 7.04
CA LEU A 247 -2.63 -6.15 7.06
C LEU A 247 -3.40 -5.22 6.11
N GLY A 248 -3.06 -3.92 6.08
CA GLY A 248 -3.67 -2.95 5.18
C GLY A 248 -3.45 -3.31 3.71
N LEU A 249 -2.21 -3.59 3.31
CA LEU A 249 -1.89 -4.02 1.93
C LEU A 249 -2.51 -5.38 1.59
N TRP A 250 -2.55 -6.32 2.55
CA TRP A 250 -3.23 -7.59 2.34
C TRP A 250 -4.73 -7.37 2.08
N TYR A 251 -5.40 -6.59 2.92
CA TYR A 251 -6.83 -6.30 2.77
C TYR A 251 -7.14 -5.56 1.47
N LEU A 252 -6.31 -4.59 1.09
CA LEU A 252 -6.42 -3.89 -0.19
C LEU A 252 -6.38 -4.88 -1.37
N GLY A 253 -5.50 -5.87 -1.31
CA GLY A 253 -5.44 -6.94 -2.31
C GLY A 253 -6.65 -7.87 -2.28
N MET A 254 -7.17 -8.19 -1.09
CA MET A 254 -8.38 -9.01 -0.97
C MET A 254 -9.59 -8.30 -1.61
N ILE A 255 -9.81 -7.02 -1.34
CA ILE A 255 -10.92 -6.27 -1.94
C ILE A 255 -10.70 -5.96 -3.43
N ALA A 256 -9.45 -5.84 -3.89
CA ALA A 256 -9.13 -5.69 -5.31
C ALA A 256 -9.31 -7.00 -6.10
N SER A 257 -9.37 -8.15 -5.40
CA SER A 257 -9.57 -9.46 -6.04
C SER A 257 -11.02 -9.75 -6.39
N GLU A 258 -11.96 -9.03 -5.78
CA GLU A 258 -13.40 -9.09 -6.07
C GLU A 258 -13.75 -8.48 -7.44
#